data_AF-A0A817Q081-F1
#
_entry.id   AF-A0A817Q081-F1
#
_cell.length_a   1.000
_cell.length_b   1.000
_cell.length_c   1.000
_cell.angle_alpha   90.00
_cell.angle_beta   90.00
_cell.angle_gamma   90.00
#
_symmetry.space_group_name_H-M   'P 1'
#
loop_
_entity.id
_entity.type
_entity.pdbx_description
1 polymer ?
#
loop_
_entity_poly.entity_id
_entity_poly.type
_entity_poly.pdbx_seq_one_letter_code
_entity_poly.pdbx_strand_id
1 'polypeptide(L)'
;MYSDIENDIIEEAYNKKQIEVEIDGDYIIDLERLVQYRKGECHKQFTIKRTQLEKDRSTNHFRIERFGSPVNLVLSSSSSSSISEGQNSDILFHALMKIGDFPRAYFCKEISKTGKMIADVIKAAAEGIVKQEVILGRMRDAESLSQQLLAVEHFGANIVADIDTMLPMEIGNILVNMYTRETFWYKLINRIMRDLNAINIEEMRSIGPFCYLLRCYLSQIRFQPRGGSHLLCRGLNLEDKQIQEIIQSNELIKCLSFTSTSTNRKLAELLGNTLLIIELDVDESGFVSEMVDCSSSISDISAIPDEDEFLIRPPAAFYFIKYEDDAVRKKHIIYLKTSK
;
A
#
# COMPACT_ATOMS: atom_id res chain seq x y z
N MET A 1 -3.36 -19.02 11.15
CA MET A 1 -3.84 -17.68 11.52
C MET A 1 -4.64 -17.18 10.34
N TYR A 2 -5.84 -16.68 10.55
CA TYR A 2 -6.71 -16.19 9.48
C TYR A 2 -6.24 -14.83 8.98
N SER A 3 -6.52 -14.51 7.71
CA SER A 3 -6.35 -13.17 7.16
C SER A 3 -7.27 -12.17 7.87
N ASP A 4 -7.01 -10.87 7.75
CA ASP A 4 -7.92 -9.87 8.32
C ASP A 4 -9.33 -10.01 7.75
N ILE A 5 -9.45 -10.38 6.47
CA ILE A 5 -10.76 -10.48 5.79
C ILE A 5 -11.46 -11.78 6.20
N GLU A 6 -10.73 -12.89 6.29
CA GLU A 6 -11.26 -14.13 6.85
C GLU A 6 -11.80 -13.90 8.28
N ASN A 7 -11.07 -13.15 9.11
CA ASN A 7 -11.54 -12.78 10.47
C ASN A 7 -12.84 -11.94 10.42
N ASP A 8 -12.95 -10.95 9.54
CA ASP A 8 -14.19 -10.16 9.40
C ASP A 8 -15.36 -11.05 8.97
N ILE A 9 -15.16 -11.94 8.00
CA ILE A 9 -16.17 -12.89 7.52
C ILE A 9 -16.63 -13.79 8.67
N ILE A 10 -15.68 -14.32 9.46
CA ILE A 10 -15.95 -15.16 10.62
C ILE A 10 -16.74 -14.39 11.70
N GLU A 11 -16.30 -13.18 12.05
CA GLU A 11 -16.97 -12.36 13.07
C GLU A 11 -18.35 -11.89 12.61
N GLU A 12 -18.54 -11.56 11.33
CA GLU A 12 -19.85 -11.23 10.78
C GLU A 12 -20.80 -12.42 10.85
N ALA A 13 -20.35 -13.61 10.45
CA ALA A 13 -21.12 -14.86 10.55
C ALA A 13 -21.50 -15.17 12.01
N TYR A 14 -20.55 -15.02 12.93
CA TYR A 14 -20.76 -15.18 14.36
C TYR A 14 -21.83 -14.20 14.91
N ASN A 15 -21.71 -12.92 14.56
CA ASN A 15 -22.67 -11.89 14.98
C ASN A 15 -24.07 -12.13 14.39
N LYS A 16 -24.15 -12.72 13.19
CA LYS A 16 -25.40 -13.17 12.56
C LYS A 16 -25.93 -14.50 13.11
N LYS A 17 -25.24 -15.12 14.08
CA LYS A 17 -25.58 -16.44 14.67
C LYS A 17 -25.66 -17.56 13.63
N GLN A 18 -24.78 -17.52 12.63
CA GLN A 18 -24.61 -18.63 11.70
C GLN A 18 -23.90 -19.79 12.41
N ILE A 19 -24.23 -21.02 12.02
CA ILE A 19 -23.64 -22.24 12.60
C ILE A 19 -22.27 -22.50 11.95
N GLU A 20 -22.22 -22.37 10.62
CA GLU A 20 -21.03 -22.63 9.83
C GLU A 20 -20.72 -21.42 8.94
N VAL A 21 -19.43 -21.17 8.72
CA VAL A 21 -18.92 -20.20 7.76
C VAL A 21 -17.83 -20.85 6.91
N GLU A 22 -17.89 -20.62 5.60
CA GLU A 22 -16.89 -21.11 4.65
C GLU A 22 -15.87 -20.02 4.36
N ILE A 23 -14.59 -20.35 4.46
CA ILE A 23 -13.45 -19.47 4.15
C ILE A 23 -12.63 -20.08 3.00
N ASP A 24 -11.68 -19.31 2.47
CA ASP A 24 -10.84 -19.74 1.35
C ASP A 24 -10.08 -21.06 1.63
N GLY A 25 -9.82 -21.83 0.58
CA GLY A 25 -9.15 -23.13 0.67
C GLY A 25 -10.06 -24.32 1.03
N ASP A 26 -11.37 -24.16 0.81
CA ASP A 26 -12.42 -25.14 1.14
C ASP A 26 -12.49 -25.46 2.64
N TYR A 27 -12.17 -24.50 3.51
CA TYR A 27 -12.31 -24.70 4.95
C TYR A 27 -13.67 -24.22 5.43
N ILE A 28 -14.27 -24.99 6.34
CA ILE A 28 -15.49 -24.65 7.05
C ILE A 28 -15.12 -24.47 8.52
N ILE A 29 -15.61 -23.37 9.10
CA ILE A 29 -15.54 -23.10 10.52
C ILE A 29 -16.94 -23.29 11.10
N ASP A 30 -17.06 -24.26 12.00
CA ASP A 30 -18.23 -24.47 12.84
C ASP A 30 -18.09 -23.60 14.09
N LEU A 31 -18.92 -22.57 14.16
CA LEU A 31 -18.92 -21.54 15.21
C LEU A 31 -19.59 -22.02 16.50
N GLU A 32 -20.44 -23.06 16.42
CA GLU A 32 -21.09 -23.65 17.59
C GLU A 32 -20.12 -24.59 18.32
N ARG A 33 -19.43 -25.44 17.56
CA ARG A 33 -18.46 -26.42 18.09
C ARG A 33 -17.05 -25.85 18.24
N LEU A 34 -16.80 -24.66 17.69
CA LEU A 34 -15.49 -24.01 17.65
C LEU A 34 -14.43 -24.92 17.04
N VAL A 35 -14.74 -25.47 15.86
CA VAL A 35 -13.81 -26.31 15.09
C VAL A 35 -13.72 -25.86 13.64
N GLN A 36 -12.57 -26.06 13.04
CA GLN A 36 -12.34 -25.92 11.61
C GLN A 36 -12.10 -27.31 10.99
N TYR A 37 -12.65 -27.55 9.81
CA TYR A 37 -12.37 -28.73 9.00
C TYR A 37 -12.40 -28.38 7.51
N ARG A 38 -11.82 -29.26 6.68
CA ARG A 38 -11.87 -29.09 5.23
C ARG A 38 -13.13 -29.74 4.67
N LYS A 39 -13.73 -29.13 3.65
CA LYS A 39 -14.88 -29.65 2.91
C LYS A 39 -14.53 -31.04 2.36
N GLY A 40 -15.33 -32.04 2.71
CA GLY A 40 -15.08 -33.45 2.38
C GLY A 40 -14.17 -34.22 3.35
N GLU A 41 -13.52 -33.57 4.32
CA GLU A 41 -12.69 -34.19 5.36
C GLU A 41 -13.17 -33.82 6.78
N CYS A 42 -14.47 -33.96 7.06
CA CYS A 42 -15.07 -33.57 8.35
C CYS A 42 -14.50 -34.32 9.58
N HIS A 43 -13.77 -35.41 9.37
CA HIS A 43 -13.10 -36.19 10.41
C HIS A 43 -11.77 -35.60 10.87
N LYS A 44 -11.14 -34.71 10.08
CA LYS A 44 -9.90 -34.03 10.47
C LYS A 44 -10.24 -32.61 10.92
N GLN A 45 -10.50 -32.49 12.22
CA GLN A 45 -10.92 -31.23 12.84
C GLN A 45 -9.78 -30.59 13.62
N PHE A 46 -9.72 -29.26 13.56
CA PHE A 46 -8.83 -28.44 14.37
C PHE A 46 -9.68 -27.57 15.29
N THR A 47 -9.43 -27.61 16.60
CA THR A 47 -10.11 -26.70 17.52
C THR A 47 -9.65 -25.27 17.26
N ILE A 48 -10.62 -24.36 17.19
CA ILE A 48 -10.37 -22.93 17.09
C ILE A 48 -10.76 -22.25 18.39
N LYS A 49 -10.17 -21.08 18.64
CA LYS A 49 -10.47 -20.29 19.83
C LYS A 49 -10.65 -18.84 19.42
N ARG A 50 -11.76 -18.24 19.87
CA ARG A 50 -11.97 -16.80 19.77
C ARG A 50 -11.15 -16.08 20.84
N THR A 51 -10.38 -15.10 20.42
CA THR A 51 -9.60 -14.22 21.29
C THR A 51 -10.10 -12.80 21.16
N GLN A 52 -10.62 -12.21 22.23
CA GLN A 52 -10.99 -10.80 22.26
C GLN A 52 -9.74 -9.96 22.49
N LEU A 53 -9.34 -9.20 21.48
CA LEU A 53 -8.16 -8.33 21.46
C LEU A 53 -8.16 -7.22 22.54
N GLU A 54 -9.32 -6.91 23.15
CA GLU A 54 -9.42 -5.86 24.17
C GLU A 54 -8.56 -6.11 25.42
N LYS A 55 -8.19 -7.36 25.72
CA LYS A 55 -7.31 -7.69 26.87
C LYS A 55 -5.82 -7.78 26.53
N ASP A 56 -5.46 -7.78 25.25
CA ASP A 56 -4.08 -7.97 24.76
C ASP A 56 -3.55 -6.75 23.99
N ARG A 57 -4.06 -5.54 24.29
CA ARG A 57 -3.44 -4.27 23.85
C ARG A 57 -1.98 -4.10 24.32
N SER A 58 -1.48 -4.96 25.21
CA SER A 58 -0.06 -5.04 25.58
C SER A 58 0.79 -5.82 24.57
N THR A 59 0.18 -6.51 23.61
CA THR A 59 0.90 -7.06 22.45
C THR A 59 0.83 -6.02 21.34
N ASN A 60 1.94 -5.29 21.14
CA ASN A 60 2.11 -4.39 20.00
C ASN A 60 1.89 -5.20 18.71
N HIS A 61 0.74 -5.01 18.06
CA HIS A 61 0.41 -5.67 16.79
C HIS A 61 1.13 -4.94 15.66
N PHE A 62 2.45 -5.15 15.57
CA PHE A 62 3.29 -4.54 14.56
C PHE A 62 3.57 -5.55 13.45
N ARG A 63 3.21 -5.20 12.20
CA ARG A 63 3.36 -6.13 11.07
C ARG A 63 4.79 -6.11 10.53
N ILE A 64 5.59 -7.04 11.04
CA ILE A 64 6.97 -7.30 10.60
C ILE A 64 7.05 -7.42 9.06
N GLU A 65 6.11 -8.11 8.41
CA GLU A 65 6.13 -8.33 6.96
C GLU A 65 5.94 -7.03 6.13
N ARG A 66 5.21 -6.04 6.67
CA ARG A 66 4.83 -4.81 5.97
C ARG A 66 5.97 -3.80 5.89
N PHE A 67 6.62 -3.60 7.02
CA PHE A 67 7.78 -2.72 7.13
C PHE A 67 9.06 -3.45 6.69
N GLY A 68 9.21 -4.73 7.01
CA GLY A 68 10.38 -5.54 6.65
C GLY A 68 10.45 -5.99 5.18
N SER A 69 9.36 -5.84 4.44
CA SER A 69 9.27 -6.15 3.02
C SER A 69 10.32 -5.39 2.19
N PRO A 70 10.97 -6.04 1.21
CA PRO A 70 11.90 -5.37 0.30
C PRO A 70 11.24 -4.17 -0.37
N VAL A 71 11.94 -3.04 -0.38
CA VAL A 71 11.57 -1.87 -1.17
C VAL A 71 12.49 -1.84 -2.38
N ASN A 72 11.92 -1.68 -3.57
CA ASN A 72 12.73 -1.46 -4.77
C ASN A 72 13.27 -0.03 -4.75
N LEU A 73 14.41 0.12 -4.09
CA LEU A 73 15.24 1.31 -4.14
C LEU A 73 16.01 1.26 -5.46
N VAL A 74 15.52 2.02 -6.45
CA VAL A 74 16.16 2.09 -7.76
C VAL A 74 17.00 3.36 -7.82
N LEU A 75 18.28 3.20 -8.13
CA LEU A 75 19.17 4.27 -8.53
C LEU A 75 18.83 4.63 -9.98
N SER A 76 18.47 5.89 -10.22
CA SER A 76 18.19 6.37 -11.58
C SER A 76 19.24 7.38 -12.03
N SER A 77 19.95 7.04 -13.11
CA SER A 77 20.70 8.00 -13.89
C SER A 77 19.73 9.06 -14.41
N SER A 78 19.97 10.32 -14.05
CA SER A 78 19.16 11.49 -14.39
C SER A 78 19.02 11.64 -15.91
N SER A 79 18.04 10.97 -16.48
CA SER A 79 17.54 11.20 -17.84
C SER A 79 16.17 11.83 -17.69
N SER A 80 16.18 13.15 -17.50
CA SER A 80 15.00 14.00 -17.57
C SER A 80 14.49 14.02 -19.01
N SER A 81 13.70 13.02 -19.41
CA SER A 81 12.86 13.16 -20.58
C SER A 81 11.72 14.09 -20.21
N SER A 82 11.77 15.34 -20.67
CA SER A 82 10.67 16.29 -20.56
C SER A 82 9.43 15.69 -21.22
N ILE A 83 8.48 15.23 -20.41
CA ILE A 83 7.22 14.66 -20.86
C ILE A 83 6.32 15.84 -21.24
N SER A 84 6.12 16.05 -22.55
CA SER A 84 5.16 17.04 -23.05
C SER A 84 3.77 16.44 -23.17
N GLU A 85 2.78 17.13 -22.59
CA GLU A 85 1.35 16.84 -22.75
C GLU A 85 0.94 17.02 -24.22
N GLY A 86 0.93 15.92 -24.97
CA GLY A 86 0.68 15.92 -26.42
C GLY A 86 1.26 14.71 -27.16
N GLN A 87 2.12 13.92 -26.51
CA GLN A 87 2.64 12.68 -27.07
C GLN A 87 1.58 11.56 -27.14
N ASN A 88 1.80 10.59 -28.02
CA ASN A 88 1.00 9.37 -28.13
C ASN A 88 0.88 8.70 -26.73
N SER A 89 -0.33 8.29 -26.35
CA SER A 89 -0.62 7.72 -25.01
C SER A 89 0.27 6.52 -24.68
N ASP A 90 0.73 5.78 -25.69
CA ASP A 90 1.60 4.61 -25.49
C ASP A 90 3.03 5.03 -25.13
N ILE A 91 3.55 6.09 -25.76
CA ILE A 91 4.88 6.64 -25.45
C ILE A 91 4.87 7.20 -24.03
N LEU A 92 3.82 7.96 -23.70
CA LEU A 92 3.63 8.53 -22.37
C LEU A 92 3.51 7.44 -21.30
N PHE A 93 2.73 6.39 -21.57
CA PHE A 93 2.60 5.23 -20.69
C PHE A 93 3.97 4.60 -20.40
N HIS A 94 4.75 4.26 -21.44
CA HIS A 94 6.06 3.66 -21.25
C HIS A 94 7.06 4.59 -20.52
N ALA A 95 6.99 5.90 -20.74
CA ALA A 95 7.82 6.86 -20.02
C ALA A 95 7.45 6.92 -18.52
N LEU A 96 6.16 6.95 -18.20
CA LEU A 96 5.67 6.98 -16.81
C LEU A 96 6.02 5.67 -16.06
N MET A 97 5.88 4.52 -16.73
CA MET A 97 6.29 3.23 -16.17
C MET A 97 7.79 3.19 -15.83
N LYS A 98 8.65 3.73 -16.70
CA LYS A 98 10.11 3.79 -16.46
C LYS A 98 10.49 4.65 -15.27
N ILE A 99 9.77 5.73 -15.00
CA ILE A 99 10.04 6.60 -13.84
C ILE A 99 9.31 6.15 -12.57
N GLY A 100 8.51 5.09 -12.65
CA GLY A 100 7.75 4.53 -11.53
C GLY A 100 6.44 5.21 -11.21
N ASP A 101 5.91 6.04 -12.11
CA ASP A 101 4.61 6.70 -11.91
C ASP A 101 3.45 5.84 -12.44
N PHE A 102 3.29 4.66 -11.84
CA PHE A 102 2.27 3.69 -12.23
C PHE A 102 0.82 4.23 -12.13
N PRO A 103 0.41 4.91 -11.04
CA PRO A 103 -0.93 5.50 -10.96
C PRO A 103 -1.21 6.52 -12.09
N ARG A 104 -0.24 7.37 -12.44
CA ARG A 104 -0.38 8.33 -13.55
C ARG A 104 -0.36 7.63 -14.90
N ALA A 105 0.44 6.57 -15.05
CA ALA A 105 0.47 5.76 -16.27
C ALA A 105 -0.92 5.17 -16.57
N TYR A 106 -1.59 4.62 -15.55
CA TYR A 106 -2.97 4.15 -15.65
C TYR A 106 -3.93 5.29 -16.03
N PHE A 107 -3.87 6.43 -15.34
CA PHE A 107 -4.72 7.59 -15.65
C PHE A 107 -4.60 8.03 -17.12
N CYS A 108 -3.37 8.24 -17.60
CA CYS A 108 -3.12 8.67 -18.96
C CYS A 108 -3.65 7.66 -19.99
N LYS A 109 -3.52 6.36 -19.70
CA LYS A 109 -3.89 5.28 -20.61
C LYS A 109 -5.39 4.97 -20.63
N GLU A 110 -6.05 4.99 -19.47
CA GLU A 110 -7.40 4.44 -19.28
C GLU A 110 -8.47 5.46 -18.86
N ILE A 111 -8.07 6.67 -18.42
CA ILE A 111 -9.00 7.70 -17.88
C ILE A 111 -9.00 8.99 -18.70
N SER A 112 -7.83 9.58 -18.97
CA SER A 112 -7.67 10.99 -19.39
C SER A 112 -8.52 11.49 -20.57
N LYS A 113 -9.01 10.58 -21.43
CA LYS A 113 -9.82 10.90 -22.62
C LYS A 113 -11.22 10.27 -22.61
N THR A 114 -11.66 9.77 -21.46
CA THR A 114 -12.88 8.96 -21.35
C THR A 114 -14.05 9.69 -20.69
N GLY A 115 -13.76 10.73 -19.88
CA GLY A 115 -14.79 11.39 -19.07
C GLY A 115 -15.42 10.49 -18.00
N LYS A 116 -14.74 9.40 -17.62
CA LYS A 116 -15.19 8.48 -16.56
C LYS A 116 -15.40 9.23 -15.24
N MET A 117 -16.43 8.81 -14.50
CA MET A 117 -16.64 9.25 -13.13
C MET A 117 -15.80 8.40 -12.18
N ILE A 118 -15.53 8.92 -10.97
CA ILE A 118 -14.87 8.16 -9.90
C ILE A 118 -15.63 6.87 -9.58
N ALA A 119 -16.97 6.88 -9.66
CA ALA A 119 -17.78 5.66 -9.55
C ALA A 119 -17.39 4.57 -10.56
N ASP A 120 -17.09 4.94 -11.81
CA ASP A 120 -16.64 3.99 -12.83
C ASP A 120 -15.26 3.41 -12.50
N VAL A 121 -14.37 4.25 -11.93
CA VAL A 121 -13.04 3.81 -11.48
C VAL A 121 -13.14 2.90 -10.25
N ILE A 122 -14.07 3.16 -9.33
CA ILE A 122 -14.36 2.28 -8.18
C ILE A 122 -14.85 0.92 -8.65
N LYS A 123 -15.80 0.88 -9.60
CA LYS A 123 -16.25 -0.38 -10.21
C LYS A 123 -15.09 -1.14 -10.85
N ALA A 124 -14.25 -0.45 -11.62
CA ALA A 124 -13.07 -1.07 -12.23
C ALA A 124 -12.07 -1.62 -11.18
N ALA A 125 -11.91 -0.93 -10.05
CA ALA A 125 -11.08 -1.42 -8.93
C ALA A 125 -11.70 -2.69 -8.31
N ALA A 126 -13.01 -2.68 -8.06
CA ALA A 126 -13.75 -3.81 -7.50
C ALA A 126 -13.71 -5.05 -8.42
N GLU A 127 -13.86 -4.85 -9.74
CA GLU A 127 -13.70 -5.90 -10.75
C GLU A 127 -12.26 -6.40 -10.82
N GLY A 128 -11.29 -5.50 -10.71
CA GLY A 128 -9.86 -5.83 -10.70
C GLY A 128 -9.47 -6.75 -9.55
N ILE A 129 -10.02 -6.52 -8.35
CA ILE A 129 -9.85 -7.39 -7.17
C ILE A 129 -10.37 -8.80 -7.46
N VAL A 130 -11.60 -8.90 -7.95
CA VAL A 130 -12.22 -10.20 -8.29
C VAL A 130 -11.49 -10.90 -9.43
N LYS A 131 -10.95 -10.18 -10.40
CA LYS A 131 -10.17 -10.80 -11.49
C LYS A 131 -8.87 -11.43 -11.00
N GLN A 132 -8.20 -10.81 -10.04
CA GLN A 132 -6.93 -11.31 -9.48
C GLN A 132 -7.14 -12.51 -8.54
N GLU A 133 -8.35 -12.66 -8.02
CA GLU A 133 -8.75 -13.79 -7.19
C GLU A 133 -8.63 -15.13 -7.91
N VAL A 134 -9.13 -15.23 -9.14
CA VAL A 134 -9.14 -16.46 -9.95
C VAL A 134 -7.73 -17.05 -10.08
N ILE A 135 -6.71 -16.18 -10.02
CA ILE A 135 -5.30 -16.55 -10.12
C ILE A 135 -4.75 -17.07 -8.79
N LEU A 136 -5.31 -16.63 -7.65
CA LEU A 136 -4.79 -16.87 -6.30
C LEU A 136 -5.65 -17.83 -5.45
N GLY A 137 -6.86 -18.16 -5.90
CA GLY A 137 -7.80 -19.03 -5.18
C GLY A 137 -8.28 -18.40 -3.86
N ARG A 138 -8.63 -17.10 -3.90
CA ARG A 138 -8.99 -16.27 -2.73
C ARG A 138 -10.39 -15.68 -2.85
N MET A 139 -11.35 -16.52 -3.24
CA MET A 139 -12.70 -16.13 -3.67
C MET A 139 -13.43 -15.27 -2.65
N ARG A 140 -13.46 -15.74 -1.41
CA ARG A 140 -14.21 -15.08 -0.33
C ARG A 140 -13.57 -13.76 0.06
N ASP A 141 -12.24 -13.73 0.13
CA ASP A 141 -11.49 -12.50 0.42
C ASP A 141 -11.76 -11.43 -0.65
N ALA A 142 -11.74 -11.81 -1.93
CA ALA A 142 -11.93 -10.89 -3.03
C ALA A 142 -13.38 -10.38 -3.14
N GLU A 143 -14.37 -11.26 -2.94
CA GLU A 143 -15.78 -10.89 -2.87
C GLU A 143 -16.02 -9.85 -1.78
N SER A 144 -15.50 -10.09 -0.57
CA SER A 144 -15.63 -9.16 0.56
C SER A 144 -14.97 -7.80 0.27
N LEU A 145 -13.72 -7.79 -0.21
CA LEU A 145 -13.00 -6.56 -0.57
C LEU A 145 -13.70 -5.77 -1.69
N SER A 146 -14.21 -6.48 -2.71
CA SER A 146 -14.95 -5.87 -3.82
C SER A 146 -16.25 -5.21 -3.35
N GLN A 147 -17.00 -5.88 -2.47
CA GLN A 147 -18.22 -5.34 -1.88
C GLN A 147 -17.96 -4.10 -1.02
N GLN A 148 -16.86 -4.07 -0.26
CA GLN A 148 -16.46 -2.89 0.52
C GLN A 148 -16.23 -1.66 -0.37
N LEU A 149 -15.60 -1.81 -1.55
CA LEU A 149 -15.45 -0.71 -2.50
C LEU A 149 -16.78 -0.29 -3.13
N LEU A 150 -17.60 -1.25 -3.55
CA LEU A 150 -18.89 -0.96 -4.18
C LEU A 150 -19.86 -0.25 -3.22
N ALA A 151 -19.74 -0.50 -1.91
CA ALA A 151 -20.54 0.20 -0.90
C ALA A 151 -20.34 1.73 -0.91
N VAL A 152 -19.16 2.21 -1.32
CA VAL A 152 -18.83 3.64 -1.40
C VAL A 152 -18.87 4.21 -2.83
N GLU A 153 -19.28 3.42 -3.82
CA GLU A 153 -19.34 3.83 -5.23
C GLU A 153 -20.17 5.10 -5.45
N HIS A 154 -21.33 5.18 -4.79
CA HIS A 154 -22.29 6.27 -4.95
C HIS A 154 -21.72 7.65 -4.59
N PHE A 155 -20.72 7.72 -3.71
CA PHE A 155 -20.02 8.98 -3.39
C PHE A 155 -19.23 9.53 -4.59
N GLY A 156 -18.83 8.68 -5.53
CA GLY A 156 -18.07 9.04 -6.73
C GLY A 156 -18.91 9.29 -7.98
N ALA A 157 -20.25 9.21 -7.90
CA ALA A 157 -21.13 9.17 -9.08
C ALA A 157 -21.12 10.45 -9.93
N ASN A 158 -20.83 11.60 -9.32
CA ASN A 158 -20.86 12.92 -9.98
C ASN A 158 -19.50 13.61 -9.97
N ILE A 159 -18.42 12.85 -9.77
CA ILE A 159 -17.05 13.38 -9.71
C ILE A 159 -16.30 12.83 -10.91
N VAL A 160 -15.87 13.71 -11.82
CA VAL A 160 -15.07 13.32 -12.98
C VAL A 160 -13.66 12.92 -12.52
N ALA A 161 -13.15 11.81 -13.04
CA ALA A 161 -11.81 11.33 -12.76
C ALA A 161 -10.77 12.14 -13.54
N ASP A 162 -9.87 12.81 -12.81
CA ASP A 162 -8.78 13.65 -13.28
C ASP A 162 -7.54 13.44 -12.38
N ILE A 163 -6.38 13.96 -12.77
CA ILE A 163 -5.12 13.80 -12.03
C ILE A 163 -5.18 14.45 -10.64
N ASP A 164 -5.92 15.55 -10.51
CA ASP A 164 -6.05 16.36 -9.29
C ASP A 164 -7.41 16.15 -8.60
N THR A 165 -8.16 15.10 -8.95
CA THR A 165 -9.49 14.88 -8.40
C THR A 165 -9.44 14.72 -6.88
N MET A 166 -10.23 15.55 -6.19
CA MET A 166 -10.51 15.38 -4.77
C MET A 166 -11.55 14.27 -4.55
N LEU A 167 -11.25 13.35 -3.64
CA LEU A 167 -12.04 12.17 -3.33
C LEU A 167 -12.79 12.41 -2.01
N PRO A 168 -14.08 12.06 -1.94
CA PRO A 168 -14.81 11.99 -0.68
C PRO A 168 -14.06 11.15 0.36
N MET A 169 -14.12 11.56 1.63
CA MET A 169 -13.41 10.88 2.71
C MET A 169 -13.86 9.42 2.86
N GLU A 170 -15.12 9.13 2.59
CA GLU A 170 -15.68 7.78 2.66
C GLU A 170 -14.97 6.82 1.70
N ILE A 171 -14.68 7.29 0.48
CA ILE A 171 -13.92 6.52 -0.51
C ILE A 171 -12.48 6.36 -0.03
N GLY A 172 -11.84 7.46 0.38
CA GLY A 172 -10.47 7.45 0.87
C GLY A 172 -10.22 6.54 2.06
N ASN A 173 -11.14 6.57 3.04
CA ASN A 173 -11.06 5.77 4.25
C ASN A 173 -11.09 4.28 3.95
N ILE A 174 -11.97 3.84 3.06
CA ILE A 174 -12.03 2.45 2.62
C ILE A 174 -10.74 2.06 1.90
N LEU A 175 -10.21 2.89 1.00
CA LEU A 175 -8.98 2.58 0.26
C LEU A 175 -7.77 2.40 1.19
N VAL A 176 -7.60 3.32 2.15
CA VAL A 176 -6.51 3.26 3.14
C VAL A 176 -6.69 2.06 4.07
N ASN A 177 -7.91 1.83 4.57
CA ASN A 177 -8.21 0.68 5.40
C ASN A 177 -7.89 -0.64 4.65
N MET A 178 -8.37 -0.80 3.42
CA MET A 178 -8.09 -1.99 2.61
C MET A 178 -6.59 -2.18 2.33
N TYR A 179 -5.86 -1.10 2.03
CA TYR A 179 -4.42 -1.16 1.78
C TYR A 179 -3.63 -1.51 3.05
N THR A 180 -4.11 -1.10 4.23
CA THR A 180 -3.41 -1.34 5.51
C THR A 180 -3.67 -2.71 6.11
N ARG A 181 -4.71 -3.42 5.65
CA ARG A 181 -5.07 -4.77 6.08
C ARG A 181 -4.15 -5.86 5.51
N GLU A 182 -3.95 -6.93 6.27
CA GLU A 182 -3.19 -8.10 5.86
C GLU A 182 -4.07 -8.95 4.94
N THR A 183 -4.07 -8.55 3.67
CA THR A 183 -4.88 -9.17 2.62
C THR A 183 -3.99 -9.60 1.46
N PHE A 184 -4.50 -10.52 0.64
CA PHE A 184 -3.84 -10.84 -0.63
C PHE A 184 -3.67 -9.59 -1.50
N TRP A 185 -4.62 -8.64 -1.43
CA TRP A 185 -4.65 -7.44 -2.25
C TRP A 185 -3.47 -6.50 -1.96
N TYR A 186 -3.21 -6.19 -0.69
CA TYR A 186 -2.02 -5.43 -0.29
C TYR A 186 -0.73 -6.12 -0.76
N LYS A 187 -0.60 -7.43 -0.53
CA LYS A 187 0.60 -8.20 -0.91
C LYS A 187 0.78 -8.19 -2.44
N LEU A 188 -0.31 -8.32 -3.19
CA LEU A 188 -0.34 -8.30 -4.65
C LEU A 188 0.08 -6.94 -5.23
N ILE A 189 -0.52 -5.83 -4.75
CA ILE A 189 -0.18 -4.48 -5.19
C ILE A 189 1.32 -4.23 -5.00
N ASN A 190 1.86 -4.49 -3.81
CA ASN A 190 3.27 -4.24 -3.56
C ASN A 190 4.19 -5.16 -4.36
N ARG A 191 3.78 -6.42 -4.59
CA ARG A 191 4.55 -7.33 -5.47
C ARG A 191 4.61 -6.78 -6.89
N ILE A 192 3.48 -6.39 -7.45
CA ILE A 192 3.39 -5.90 -8.84
C ILE A 192 4.14 -4.56 -8.99
N MET A 193 3.96 -3.64 -8.04
CA MET A 193 4.61 -2.32 -8.10
C MET A 193 6.12 -2.35 -7.86
N ARG A 194 6.68 -3.45 -7.33
CA ARG A 194 8.14 -3.62 -7.27
C ARG A 194 8.72 -3.74 -8.67
N ASP A 195 8.16 -4.58 -9.54
CA ASP A 195 8.69 -4.79 -10.88
C ASP A 195 7.76 -4.25 -11.97
N LEU A 196 7.75 -2.92 -12.10
CA LEU A 196 6.94 -2.24 -13.11
C LEU A 196 7.36 -2.57 -14.55
N ASN A 197 8.58 -3.09 -14.78
CA ASN A 197 9.03 -3.48 -16.12
C ASN A 197 8.36 -4.78 -16.59
N ALA A 198 7.92 -5.62 -15.66
CA ALA A 198 7.24 -6.89 -15.95
C ALA A 198 5.72 -6.75 -16.10
N ILE A 199 5.14 -5.60 -15.74
CA ILE A 199 3.69 -5.36 -15.83
C ILE A 199 3.21 -5.43 -17.27
N ASN A 200 2.15 -6.21 -17.49
CA ASN A 200 1.37 -6.17 -18.73
C ASN A 200 0.12 -5.27 -18.60
N ILE A 201 -0.53 -4.99 -19.73
CA ILE A 201 -1.73 -4.11 -19.78
C ILE A 201 -2.89 -4.67 -18.94
N GLU A 202 -3.05 -5.99 -18.88
CA GLU A 202 -4.14 -6.62 -18.13
C GLU A 202 -3.95 -6.51 -16.61
N GLU A 203 -2.71 -6.63 -16.13
CA GLU A 203 -2.35 -6.35 -14.73
C GLU A 203 -2.48 -4.86 -14.41
N MET A 204 -2.08 -3.98 -15.33
CA MET A 204 -2.32 -2.55 -15.17
C MET A 204 -3.81 -2.25 -15.02
N ARG A 205 -4.67 -2.87 -15.83
CA ARG A 205 -6.12 -2.69 -15.75
C ARG A 205 -6.74 -3.27 -14.49
N SER A 206 -6.15 -4.29 -13.87
CA SER A 206 -6.69 -4.89 -12.66
C SER A 206 -6.32 -4.10 -11.40
N ILE A 207 -5.06 -3.70 -11.23
CA ILE A 207 -4.63 -3.00 -9.99
C ILE A 207 -4.55 -1.48 -10.14
N GLY A 208 -4.42 -0.97 -11.37
CA GLY A 208 -4.30 0.45 -11.70
C GLY A 208 -5.43 1.32 -11.15
N PRO A 209 -6.72 0.93 -11.28
CA PRO A 209 -7.83 1.72 -10.74
C PRO A 209 -7.68 1.98 -9.23
N PHE A 210 -7.36 0.94 -8.45
CA PHE A 210 -7.16 1.07 -7.00
C PHE A 210 -5.96 1.95 -6.66
N CYS A 211 -4.82 1.73 -7.34
CA CYS A 211 -3.61 2.52 -7.11
C CYS A 211 -3.79 4.01 -7.47
N TYR A 212 -4.55 4.31 -8.53
CA TYR A 212 -4.93 5.67 -8.88
C TYR A 212 -5.80 6.32 -7.80
N LEU A 213 -6.88 5.66 -7.37
CA LEU A 213 -7.76 6.19 -6.33
C LEU A 213 -7.00 6.43 -5.02
N LEU A 214 -6.16 5.47 -4.60
CA LEU A 214 -5.35 5.60 -3.39
C LEU A 214 -4.38 6.79 -3.51
N ARG A 215 -3.70 6.96 -4.65
CA ARG A 215 -2.83 8.12 -4.87
C ARG A 215 -3.60 9.44 -4.78
N CYS A 216 -4.75 9.54 -5.45
CA CYS A 216 -5.57 10.74 -5.42
C CYS A 216 -5.95 11.09 -3.98
N TYR A 217 -6.39 10.11 -3.18
CA TYR A 217 -6.75 10.40 -1.79
C TYR A 217 -5.54 10.86 -0.96
N LEU A 218 -4.41 10.17 -1.09
CA LEU A 218 -3.19 10.50 -0.35
C LEU A 218 -2.65 11.90 -0.69
N SER A 219 -2.82 12.40 -1.92
CA SER A 219 -2.43 13.78 -2.26
C SER A 219 -3.29 14.87 -1.60
N GLN A 220 -4.46 14.49 -1.08
CA GLN A 220 -5.42 15.39 -0.43
C GLN A 220 -5.27 15.40 1.09
N ILE A 221 -5.03 14.24 1.70
CA ILE A 221 -4.77 14.13 3.14
C ILE A 221 -3.33 14.55 3.43
N ARG A 222 -3.10 15.86 3.25
CA ARG A 222 -1.82 16.49 3.51
C ARG A 222 -1.56 16.51 5.00
N PHE A 223 -0.37 16.08 5.36
CA PHE A 223 0.15 16.37 6.66
C PHE A 223 0.57 17.84 6.70
N GLN A 224 0.13 18.59 7.71
CA GLN A 224 0.66 19.93 8.00
C GLN A 224 1.55 19.86 9.24
N PRO A 225 2.86 19.67 9.05
CA PRO A 225 3.83 19.91 10.10
C PRO A 225 3.65 21.31 10.67
N ARG A 226 3.45 21.40 11.98
CA ARG A 226 3.61 22.69 12.68
C ARG A 226 5.10 22.93 12.92
N GLY A 227 5.83 23.25 11.85
CA GLY A 227 7.25 23.64 11.86
C GLY A 227 8.24 22.47 12.04
N GLY A 228 9.33 22.49 11.28
CA GLY A 228 10.46 21.55 11.38
C GLY A 228 10.46 20.40 10.36
N SER A 229 11.62 19.76 10.20
CA SER A 229 11.76 18.56 9.37
C SER A 229 11.21 17.33 10.09
N HIS A 230 10.53 16.46 9.33
CA HIS A 230 9.92 15.24 9.87
C HIS A 230 10.75 14.01 9.51
N LEU A 231 11.01 13.17 10.51
CA LEU A 231 11.76 11.93 10.35
C LEU A 231 10.81 10.75 10.27
N LEU A 232 10.81 10.08 9.12
CA LEU A 232 10.13 8.81 8.92
C LEU A 232 11.16 7.67 8.96
N CYS A 233 10.77 6.55 9.55
CA CYS A 233 11.64 5.40 9.73
C CYS A 233 11.05 4.17 9.06
N ARG A 234 11.90 3.33 8.47
CA ARG A 234 11.51 2.01 7.95
C ARG A 234 12.66 1.02 8.12
N GLY A 235 12.41 -0.10 8.78
CA GLY A 235 13.36 -1.21 8.83
C GLY A 235 13.08 -2.23 7.73
N LEU A 236 14.10 -2.65 6.98
CA LEU A 236 14.00 -3.59 5.86
C LEU A 236 15.25 -4.46 5.75
N ASN A 237 15.20 -5.46 4.88
CA ASN A 237 16.38 -6.25 4.52
C ASN A 237 16.97 -5.73 3.20
N LEU A 238 18.26 -5.37 3.23
CA LEU A 238 19.06 -5.08 2.05
C LEU A 238 20.27 -6.01 2.00
N GLU A 239 20.62 -6.47 0.81
CA GLU A 239 21.89 -7.17 0.58
C GLU A 239 23.06 -6.18 0.63
N ASP A 240 24.24 -6.65 1.02
CA ASP A 240 25.47 -5.83 1.08
C ASP A 240 25.73 -5.10 -0.24
N LYS A 241 25.45 -5.75 -1.37
CA LYS A 241 25.59 -5.14 -2.71
C LYS A 241 24.68 -3.93 -2.88
N GLN A 242 23.42 -4.02 -2.44
CA GLN A 242 22.45 -2.92 -2.52
C GLN A 242 22.86 -1.75 -1.61
N ILE A 243 23.38 -2.06 -0.43
CA ILE A 243 23.89 -1.05 0.51
C ILE A 243 25.09 -0.32 -0.12
N GLN A 244 26.04 -1.04 -0.70
CA GLN A 244 27.19 -0.44 -1.37
C GLN A 244 26.78 0.42 -2.58
N GLU A 245 25.81 -0.04 -3.37
CA GLU A 245 25.25 0.74 -4.48
C GLU A 245 24.66 2.07 -3.99
N ILE A 246 23.89 2.05 -2.89
CA ILE A 246 23.34 3.26 -2.28
C ILE A 246 24.44 4.23 -1.79
N ILE A 247 25.46 3.71 -1.09
CA ILE A 247 26.53 4.53 -0.50
C ILE A 247 27.42 5.16 -1.58
N GLN A 248 27.70 4.44 -2.66
CA GLN A 248 28.63 4.87 -3.70
C GLN A 248 27.96 5.71 -4.79
N SER A 249 26.63 5.72 -4.85
CA SER A 249 25.88 6.43 -5.87
C SER A 249 25.63 7.89 -5.50
N ASN A 250 25.76 8.77 -6.50
CA ASN A 250 25.27 10.14 -6.43
C ASN A 250 23.86 10.29 -7.02
N GLU A 251 23.21 9.18 -7.37
CA GLU A 251 21.87 9.18 -7.95
C GLU A 251 20.78 9.29 -6.88
N LEU A 252 19.62 9.77 -7.29
CA LEU A 252 18.43 9.77 -6.44
C LEU A 252 17.97 8.34 -6.18
N ILE A 253 17.70 8.06 -4.91
CA ILE A 253 17.11 6.81 -4.45
C ILE A 253 15.61 6.93 -4.60
N LYS A 254 15.00 6.08 -5.43
CA LYS A 254 13.57 6.14 -5.71
C LYS A 254 12.78 5.04 -5.02
N CYS A 255 11.61 5.42 -4.48
CA CYS A 255 10.54 4.50 -4.10
C CYS A 255 9.52 4.46 -5.24
N LEU A 256 9.46 3.33 -5.96
CA LEU A 256 8.55 3.13 -7.10
C LEU A 256 7.20 2.52 -6.71
N SER A 257 7.06 2.08 -5.46
CA SER A 257 5.81 1.58 -4.88
C SER A 257 5.37 2.43 -3.70
N PHE A 258 4.09 2.31 -3.34
CA PHE A 258 3.63 2.77 -2.03
C PHE A 258 4.53 2.16 -0.94
N THR A 259 5.07 3.02 -0.06
CA THR A 259 6.08 2.60 0.92
C THR A 259 5.64 3.01 2.32
N SER A 260 5.27 2.01 3.12
CA SER A 260 4.92 2.18 4.53
C SER A 260 6.13 2.61 5.36
N THR A 261 5.97 3.65 6.17
CA THR A 261 6.99 4.17 7.09
C THR A 261 6.32 4.55 8.40
N SER A 262 7.09 4.73 9.47
CA SER A 262 6.56 5.08 10.79
C SER A 262 7.40 6.19 11.41
N THR A 263 6.77 7.07 12.18
CA THR A 263 7.51 8.03 13.02
C THR A 263 8.14 7.36 14.25
N ASN A 264 7.69 6.15 14.59
CA ASN A 264 8.21 5.37 15.70
C ASN A 264 9.50 4.63 15.31
N ARG A 265 10.64 5.31 15.48
CA ARG A 265 11.97 4.75 15.21
C ARG A 265 12.21 3.42 15.94
N LYS A 266 11.74 3.29 17.19
CA LYS A 266 11.95 2.06 17.98
C LYS A 266 11.30 0.85 17.31
N LEU A 267 10.12 1.03 16.72
CA LEU A 267 9.44 -0.04 16.00
C LEU A 267 10.17 -0.40 14.70
N ALA A 268 10.56 0.61 13.90
CA ALA A 268 11.31 0.38 12.67
C ALA A 268 12.67 -0.32 12.91
N GLU A 269 13.36 -0.01 14.02
CA GLU A 269 14.64 -0.63 14.39
C GLU A 269 14.54 -2.14 14.63
N LEU A 270 13.37 -2.66 15.01
CA LEU A 270 13.16 -4.09 15.25
C LEU A 270 13.18 -4.94 13.97
N LEU A 271 13.18 -4.30 12.79
CA LEU A 271 12.92 -5.00 11.53
C LEU A 271 14.09 -5.00 10.57
N GLY A 272 14.40 -6.18 10.03
CA GLY A 272 15.41 -6.38 9.01
C GLY A 272 16.84 -6.04 9.46
N ASN A 273 17.78 -6.04 8.52
CA ASN A 273 19.18 -5.70 8.78
C ASN A 273 19.51 -4.21 8.55
N THR A 274 18.59 -3.44 7.94
CA THR A 274 18.80 -2.04 7.57
C THR A 274 17.67 -1.16 8.12
N LEU A 275 18.01 0.03 8.61
CA LEU A 275 17.08 1.10 8.98
C LEU A 275 17.24 2.28 8.03
N LEU A 276 16.17 2.67 7.34
CA LEU A 276 16.08 3.94 6.66
C LEU A 276 15.57 5.00 7.63
N ILE A 277 16.24 6.15 7.66
CA ILE A 277 15.79 7.37 8.32
C ILE A 277 15.61 8.42 7.22
N ILE A 278 14.36 8.78 6.94
CA ILE A 278 13.97 9.64 5.84
C ILE A 278 13.53 10.99 6.41
N GLU A 279 14.32 12.02 6.15
CA GLU A 279 13.96 13.40 6.45
C GLU A 279 13.08 13.97 5.32
N LEU A 280 11.86 14.37 5.68
CA LEU A 280 10.97 15.10 4.80
C LEU A 280 11.20 16.60 4.99
N ASP A 281 11.56 17.28 3.92
CA ASP A 281 11.60 18.75 3.88
C ASP A 281 10.17 19.28 3.77
N VAL A 282 9.79 20.07 4.76
CA VAL A 282 8.50 20.75 4.77
C VAL A 282 8.77 22.18 4.37
N ASP A 283 8.22 22.62 3.23
CA ASP A 283 8.33 24.01 2.85
C ASP A 283 7.49 24.89 3.79
N GLU A 284 8.16 25.74 4.59
CA GLU A 284 7.53 26.69 5.51
C GLU A 284 6.72 27.78 4.79
N SER A 285 6.88 27.92 3.46
CA SER A 285 6.21 28.95 2.67
C SER A 285 4.73 28.67 2.38
N GLY A 286 4.22 27.49 2.75
CA GLY A 286 2.81 27.09 2.52
C GLY A 286 2.47 26.81 1.04
N PHE A 287 3.40 27.06 0.11
CA PHE A 287 3.32 26.67 -1.29
C PHE A 287 4.08 25.37 -1.50
N VAL A 288 3.43 24.25 -1.23
CA VAL A 288 4.01 22.93 -1.43
C VAL A 288 3.71 22.48 -2.86
N SER A 289 4.74 22.47 -3.71
CA SER A 289 4.69 21.77 -5.00
C SER A 289 4.36 20.29 -4.76
N GLU A 290 3.59 19.64 -5.63
CA GLU A 290 3.29 18.19 -5.55
C GLU A 290 4.55 17.32 -5.44
N MET A 291 5.71 17.83 -5.84
CA MET A 291 6.99 17.13 -5.71
C MET A 291 7.58 17.11 -4.30
N VAL A 292 7.19 18.05 -3.42
CA VAL A 292 7.82 18.24 -2.11
C VAL A 292 7.14 17.40 -1.03
N ASP A 293 5.82 17.26 -1.07
CA ASP A 293 5.09 16.39 -0.15
C ASP A 293 4.76 15.07 -0.85
N CYS A 294 5.56 14.04 -0.58
CA CYS A 294 5.41 12.70 -1.13
C CYS A 294 4.81 11.70 -0.13
N SER A 295 4.38 12.16 1.05
CA SER A 295 3.93 11.29 2.14
C SER A 295 2.59 11.73 2.72
N SER A 296 1.88 10.82 3.37
CA SER A 296 0.64 11.15 4.08
C SER A 296 0.57 10.35 5.37
N SER A 297 0.20 11.00 6.49
CA SER A 297 -0.17 10.26 7.70
C SER A 297 -1.48 9.52 7.45
N ILE A 298 -1.49 8.23 7.74
CA ILE A 298 -2.69 7.40 7.60
C ILE A 298 -3.09 6.71 8.91
N SER A 299 -2.42 7.03 10.01
CA SER A 299 -2.61 6.40 11.33
C SER A 299 -4.08 6.39 11.77
N ASP A 300 -4.80 7.51 11.62
CA ASP A 300 -6.20 7.64 12.07
C ASP A 300 -7.21 6.79 11.27
N ILE A 301 -6.80 6.31 10.10
CA ILE A 301 -7.66 5.61 9.13
C ILE A 301 -7.20 4.17 8.93
N SER A 302 -5.93 3.90 9.21
CA SER A 302 -5.30 2.59 9.12
C SER A 302 -6.06 1.56 9.95
N ALA A 303 -6.09 0.33 9.47
CA ALA A 303 -6.57 -0.81 10.25
C ALA A 303 -5.71 -1.07 11.50
N ILE A 304 -4.50 -0.48 11.58
CA ILE A 304 -3.62 -0.53 12.74
C ILE A 304 -3.09 0.89 13.06
N PRO A 305 -3.84 1.69 13.84
CA PRO A 305 -3.44 3.06 14.18
C PRO A 305 -2.13 3.16 14.96
N ASP A 306 -1.83 2.16 15.81
CA ASP A 306 -0.67 2.15 16.70
C ASP A 306 0.69 2.05 15.96
N GLU A 307 0.69 1.84 14.63
CA GLU A 307 1.92 1.83 13.83
C GLU A 307 2.45 3.25 13.54
N ASP A 308 1.71 4.31 13.89
CA ASP A 308 2.02 5.71 13.56
C ASP A 308 2.43 5.86 12.09
N GLU A 309 1.65 5.23 11.20
CA GLU A 309 2.03 4.99 9.82
C GLU A 309 1.92 6.25 8.94
N PHE A 310 2.99 6.48 8.19
CA PHE A 310 3.04 7.37 7.04
C PHE A 310 3.24 6.56 5.77
N LEU A 311 2.43 6.85 4.76
CA LEU A 311 2.52 6.19 3.46
C LEU A 311 3.19 7.12 2.44
N ILE A 312 4.36 6.73 1.94
CA ILE A 312 5.04 7.41 0.85
C ILE A 312 4.40 6.98 -0.48
N ARG A 313 4.02 7.96 -1.31
CA ARG A 313 3.42 7.77 -2.63
C ARG A 313 4.49 7.54 -3.70
N PRO A 314 4.23 6.67 -4.69
CA PRO A 314 5.10 6.51 -5.84
C PRO A 314 4.80 7.56 -6.93
N PRO A 315 5.80 8.04 -7.68
CA PRO A 315 7.23 7.86 -7.40
C PRO A 315 7.68 8.90 -6.35
N ALA A 316 8.48 8.47 -5.38
CA ALA A 316 9.18 9.38 -4.46
C ALA A 316 10.69 9.24 -4.66
N ALA A 317 11.43 10.34 -4.52
CA ALA A 317 12.88 10.37 -4.74
C ALA A 317 13.59 11.04 -3.56
N PHE A 318 14.73 10.49 -3.19
CA PHE A 318 15.49 10.92 -2.02
C PHE A 318 16.98 11.03 -2.31
N TYR A 319 17.62 12.03 -1.72
CA TYR A 319 19.07 12.14 -1.65
C TYR A 319 19.61 11.25 -0.54
N PHE A 320 20.71 10.55 -0.82
CA PHE A 320 21.53 9.94 0.21
C PHE A 320 22.26 11.04 1.01
N ILE A 321 22.20 10.96 2.33
CA ILE A 321 22.85 11.93 3.23
C ILE A 321 24.07 11.32 3.89
N LYS A 322 23.89 10.17 4.55
CA LYS A 322 24.99 9.46 5.24
C LYS A 322 24.61 8.02 5.54
N TYR A 323 25.63 7.25 5.90
CA TYR A 323 25.54 5.86 6.34
C TYR A 323 26.22 5.69 7.70
N GLU A 324 25.62 4.88 8.57
CA GLU A 324 26.20 4.44 9.83
C GLU A 324 26.10 2.91 9.95
N ASP A 325 27.15 2.29 10.49
CA ASP A 325 27.16 0.86 10.81
C ASP A 325 27.08 0.68 12.33
N ASP A 326 25.95 0.16 12.81
CA ASP A 326 25.78 -0.21 14.21
C ASP A 326 26.18 -1.67 14.40
N ALA A 327 27.48 -1.88 14.64
CA ALA A 327 28.04 -3.21 14.86
C ALA A 327 27.46 -3.93 16.09
N VAL A 328 26.97 -3.17 17.09
CA VAL A 328 26.40 -3.75 18.32
C VAL A 328 25.04 -4.37 18.01
N ARG A 329 24.20 -3.64 17.26
CA ARG A 329 22.88 -4.11 16.83
C ARG A 329 22.91 -4.91 15.54
N LYS A 330 24.08 -5.01 14.89
CA LYS A 330 24.27 -5.59 13.55
C LYS A 330 23.31 -4.95 12.53
N LYS A 331 23.31 -3.62 12.50
CA LYS A 331 22.33 -2.83 11.74
C LYS A 331 23.02 -1.80 10.86
N HIS A 332 22.62 -1.75 9.61
CA HIS A 332 22.96 -0.67 8.69
C HIS A 332 21.96 0.47 8.85
N ILE A 333 22.41 1.72 8.96
CA ILE A 333 21.53 2.88 9.06
C ILE A 333 21.81 3.81 7.89
N ILE A 334 20.80 4.05 7.06
CA ILE A 334 20.88 4.89 5.87
C ILE A 334 19.99 6.11 6.08
N TYR A 335 20.60 7.30 5.99
CA TYR A 335 19.90 8.56 6.12
C TYR A 335 19.59 9.12 4.74
N LEU A 336 18.33 9.44 4.52
CA LEU A 336 17.76 9.94 3.28
C LEU A 336 17.09 11.28 3.51
N LYS A 337 17.01 12.12 2.48
CA LYS A 337 16.27 13.38 2.50
C LYS A 337 15.46 13.55 1.23
N THR A 338 14.24 14.05 1.31
CA THR A 338 13.40 14.29 0.11
C THR A 338 14.12 15.13 -0.93
N SER A 339 14.03 14.71 -2.20
CA SER A 339 14.43 15.55 -3.31
C SER A 339 13.41 16.67 -3.48
N LYS A 340 13.87 17.93 -3.51
CA LYS A 340 13.03 19.07 -3.88
C LYS A 340 12.66 19.06 -5.36
#